data_AF-A0A920CCU0-F1
#
_entry.id   AF-A0A920CCU0-F1
#
_cell.length_a   1.000
_cell.length_b   1.000
_cell.length_c   1.000
_cell.angle_alpha   90.00
_cell.angle_beta   90.00
_cell.angle_gamma   90.00
#
_symmetry.space_group_name_H-M   'P 1'
#
loop_
_entity.id
_entity.type
_entity.pdbx_description
1 polymer ?
#
loop_
_entity_poly.entity_id
_entity_poly.type
_entity_poly.pdbx_seq_one_letter_code
_entity_poly.pdbx_strand_id
1 'polypeptide(L)'
;MLIDWLEPVVEKRCGELNELMLESNTSPEYAVFLKILRINTALSNEEKFDLENAFILHSKRAVEISYRSGLTEGMRIYRKDG
;
A
#
# COMPACT_ATOMS: atom_id res chain seq x y z
N MET A 1 -20.26 -4.78 13.15
CA MET A 1 -20.15 -3.31 13.07
C MET A 1 -20.10 -2.89 11.61
N LEU A 2 -20.47 -1.65 11.26
CA LEU A 2 -20.47 -1.15 9.86
C LEU A 2 -19.09 -1.27 9.19
N ILE A 3 -18.00 -1.20 9.97
CA ILE A 3 -16.62 -1.51 9.52
C ILE A 3 -16.50 -2.96 9.05
N ASP A 4 -16.94 -3.93 9.85
CA ASP A 4 -16.85 -5.36 9.52
C ASP A 4 -17.60 -5.69 8.22
N TRP A 5 -18.62 -4.91 7.86
CA TRP A 5 -19.34 -5.04 6.58
C TRP A 5 -18.57 -4.44 5.40
N LEU A 6 -17.81 -3.38 5.63
CA LEU A 6 -16.97 -2.73 4.61
C LEU A 6 -15.64 -3.44 4.38
N GLU A 7 -15.26 -4.37 5.23
CA GLU A 7 -13.97 -5.05 5.18
C GLU A 7 -13.65 -5.72 3.83
N PRO A 8 -14.59 -6.42 3.17
CA PRO A 8 -14.35 -6.98 1.84
C PRO A 8 -14.11 -5.88 0.78
N VAL A 9 -14.69 -4.70 0.96
CA VAL A 9 -14.49 -3.53 0.08
C VAL A 9 -13.14 -2.88 0.36
N VAL A 10 -12.74 -2.79 1.63
CA VAL A 10 -11.42 -2.33 2.06
C VAL A 10 -10.34 -3.22 1.43
N GLU A 11 -10.45 -4.53 1.61
CA GLU A 11 -9.51 -5.51 1.06
C GLU A 11 -9.43 -5.41 -0.47
N LYS A 12 -10.57 -5.35 -1.15
CA LYS A 12 -10.63 -5.20 -2.61
C LYS A 12 -9.96 -3.89 -3.08
N ARG A 13 -10.28 -2.75 -2.47
CA ARG A 13 -9.71 -1.45 -2.85
C ARG A 13 -8.22 -1.33 -2.52
N CYS A 14 -7.78 -1.90 -1.40
CA CYS A 14 -6.36 -1.98 -1.06
C CYS A 14 -5.60 -2.89 -2.04
N GLY A 15 -6.23 -4.00 -2.47
CA GLY A 15 -5.72 -4.86 -3.54
C GLY A 15 -5.52 -4.10 -4.85
N GLU A 16 -6.57 -3.42 -5.32
CA GLU A 16 -6.54 -2.62 -6.57
C GLU A 16 -5.50 -1.48 -6.51
N LEU A 17 -5.41 -0.75 -5.39
CA LEU A 17 -4.41 0.31 -5.19
C LEU A 17 -2.99 -0.24 -5.14
N ASN A 18 -2.82 -1.42 -4.54
CA ASN A 18 -1.55 -2.08 -4.48
C ASN A 18 -1.14 -2.64 -5.85
N GLU A 19 -2.06 -3.22 -6.63
CA GLU A 19 -1.82 -3.60 -8.03
C GLU A 19 -1.44 -2.37 -8.86
N LEU A 20 -2.13 -1.24 -8.70
CA LEU A 20 -1.76 0.03 -9.34
C LEU A 20 -0.34 0.51 -8.98
N MET A 21 0.11 0.31 -7.74
CA MET A 21 1.47 0.68 -7.30
C MET A 21 2.55 -0.30 -7.80
N LEU A 22 2.19 -1.57 -8.04
CA LEU A 22 3.13 -2.66 -8.33
C LEU A 22 3.19 -3.07 -9.81
N GLU A 23 2.05 -3.13 -10.51
CA GLU A 23 1.97 -3.45 -11.94
C GLU A 23 2.44 -2.29 -12.81
N SER A 24 2.42 -1.09 -12.24
CA SER A 24 2.91 0.09 -12.90
C SER A 24 4.45 0.13 -12.76
N ASN A 25 5.14 -0.30 -13.82
CA ASN A 25 6.45 0.28 -14.20
C ASN A 25 6.36 1.82 -14.44
N THR A 26 5.26 2.47 -14.00
CA THR A 26 4.86 3.84 -14.19
C THR A 26 4.58 4.58 -12.86
N SER A 27 4.55 3.94 -11.69
CA SER A 27 4.69 4.67 -10.41
C SER A 27 6.12 5.24 -10.35
N PRO A 28 6.30 6.57 -10.37
CA PRO A 28 7.63 7.18 -10.34
C PRO A 28 8.45 6.70 -9.14
N GLU A 29 7.82 6.50 -7.99
CA GLU A 29 8.45 6.13 -6.74
C GLU A 29 8.95 4.68 -6.74
N TYR A 30 8.13 3.73 -7.20
CA TYR A 30 8.54 2.32 -7.29
C TYR A 30 9.63 2.12 -8.36
N ALA A 31 9.49 2.79 -9.50
CA ALA A 31 10.51 2.76 -10.55
C ALA A 31 11.86 3.36 -10.10
N VAL A 32 11.83 4.46 -9.32
CA VAL A 32 13.03 5.06 -8.72
C VAL A 32 13.66 4.11 -7.70
N PHE A 33 12.86 3.49 -6.85
CA PHE A 33 13.34 2.51 -5.87
C PHE A 33 14.02 1.30 -6.53
N LEU A 34 13.38 0.70 -7.54
CA LEU A 34 13.97 -0.40 -8.32
C LEU A 34 15.25 0.03 -9.03
N LYS A 35 15.30 1.26 -9.55
CA LYS A 35 16.53 1.80 -10.16
C LYS A 35 17.67 1.89 -9.15
N ILE A 36 17.40 2.38 -7.93
CA ILE A 36 18.38 2.47 -6.83
C ILE A 36 18.87 1.07 -6.44
N LEU A 37 17.96 0.10 -6.29
CA LEU A 37 18.29 -1.30 -5.99
C LEU A 37 19.19 -1.93 -7.07
N ARG A 38 18.87 -1.68 -8.35
CA ARG A 38 19.62 -2.24 -9.49
C ARG A 38 21.04 -1.70 -9.59
N ILE A 39 21.25 -0.40 -9.36
CA ILE A 39 22.59 0.22 -9.44
C ILE A 39 23.45 -0.04 -8.20
N ASN A 40 22.86 -0.52 -7.10
CA ASN A 40 23.60 -0.85 -5.90
C ASN A 40 24.48 -2.09 -6.14
N THR A 41 25.80 -1.96 -5.98
CA THR A 41 26.76 -3.06 -6.14
C THR A 41 27.20 -3.69 -4.82
N ALA A 42 26.83 -3.09 -3.68
CA ALA A 42 27.18 -3.57 -2.36
C ALA A 42 26.26 -4.69 -1.87
N LEU A 43 25.02 -4.73 -2.36
CA LEU A 43 24.02 -5.73 -2.00
C LEU A 43 24.05 -6.93 -2.95
N SER A 44 23.94 -8.11 -2.37
CA SER A 44 23.66 -9.34 -3.09
C SER A 44 22.27 -9.31 -3.75
N ASN A 45 22.02 -10.21 -4.71
CA ASN A 45 20.70 -10.30 -5.34
C ASN A 45 19.60 -10.73 -4.35
N GLU A 46 19.95 -11.51 -3.32
CA GLU A 46 19.04 -11.95 -2.28
C GLU A 46 18.62 -10.78 -1.39
N GLU A 47 19.57 -9.97 -0.92
CA GLU A 47 19.26 -8.76 -0.14
C GLU A 47 18.44 -7.74 -0.95
N LYS A 48 18.70 -7.63 -2.25
CA LYS A 48 17.89 -6.77 -3.14
C LYS A 48 16.45 -7.26 -3.24
N PHE A 49 16.26 -8.56 -3.36
CA PHE A 49 14.94 -9.19 -3.39
C PHE A 49 14.19 -9.01 -2.07
N ASP A 50 14.88 -9.15 -0.94
CA ASP A 50 14.29 -8.93 0.39
C ASP A 50 13.84 -7.47 0.60
N LEU A 51 14.66 -6.52 0.16
CA LEU A 51 14.31 -5.10 0.21
C LEU A 51 13.13 -4.77 -0.70
N GLU A 52 13.06 -5.37 -1.90
CA GLU A 52 11.92 -5.24 -2.78
C GLU A 52 10.65 -5.75 -2.12
N ASN A 53 10.68 -6.97 -1.56
CA ASN A 53 9.55 -7.54 -0.83
C ASN A 53 9.14 -6.69 0.38
N ALA A 54 10.10 -6.16 1.14
CA ALA A 54 9.82 -5.29 2.27
C ALA A 54 9.12 -4.00 1.82
N PHE A 55 9.58 -3.35 0.76
CA PHE A 55 8.94 -2.16 0.19
C PHE A 55 7.50 -2.44 -0.21
N ILE A 56 7.26 -3.55 -0.90
CA ILE A 56 5.94 -3.99 -1.32
C ILE A 56 5.02 -4.21 -0.10
N LEU A 57 5.50 -4.94 0.90
CA LEU A 57 4.73 -5.24 2.11
C LEU A 57 4.38 -3.97 2.90
N HIS A 58 5.33 -3.05 3.07
CA HIS A 58 5.10 -1.81 3.77
C HIS A 58 4.13 -0.88 3.03
N SER A 59 4.22 -0.83 1.70
CA SER A 59 3.30 -0.05 0.87
C SER A 59 1.86 -0.55 1.02
N LYS A 60 1.64 -1.88 0.99
CA LYS A 60 0.32 -2.49 1.27
C LYS A 60 -0.23 -2.05 2.62
N ARG A 61 0.58 -2.19 3.68
CA ARG A 61 0.17 -1.83 5.04
C ARG A 61 -0.16 -0.35 5.17
N ALA A 62 0.62 0.53 4.55
CA ALA A 62 0.38 1.96 4.59
C ALA A 62 -0.95 2.34 3.93
N VAL A 63 -1.25 1.75 2.77
CA VAL A 63 -2.54 1.95 2.06
C VAL A 63 -3.70 1.47 2.93
N GLU A 64 -3.60 0.27 3.52
CA GLU A 64 -4.64 -0.28 4.38
C GLU A 64 -4.92 0.61 5.60
N ILE A 65 -3.87 1.03 6.30
CA ILE A 65 -3.98 1.90 7.48
C ILE A 65 -4.63 3.24 7.10
N SER A 66 -4.16 3.87 6.01
CA SER A 66 -4.69 5.15 5.54
C SER A 66 -6.18 5.04 5.20
N TYR A 67 -6.58 3.98 4.50
CA TYR A 67 -7.97 3.74 4.11
C TYR A 67 -8.87 3.49 5.32
N ARG A 68 -8.46 2.64 6.26
CA ARG A 68 -9.19 2.39 7.51
C ARG A 68 -9.34 3.65 8.35
N SER A 69 -8.29 4.46 8.42
CA SER A 69 -8.32 5.76 9.12
C SER A 69 -9.34 6.70 8.47
N GLY A 70 -9.35 6.79 7.13
CA GLY A 70 -10.31 7.60 6.38
C GLY A 70 -11.76 7.17 6.61
N LEU A 71 -12.04 5.86 6.58
CA LEU A 71 -13.38 5.32 6.88
C LEU A 71 -13.81 5.62 8.31
N THR A 72 -12.91 5.44 9.27
CA THR A 72 -13.18 5.72 10.69
C THR A 72 -13.57 7.19 10.90
N GLU A 73 -12.81 8.10 10.29
CA GLU A 73 -13.10 9.53 10.36
C GLU A 73 -14.41 9.88 9.65
N GLY A 74 -14.66 9.34 8.46
CA GLY A 74 -15.91 9.56 7.72
C GLY A 74 -17.15 9.12 8.51
N MET A 75 -17.10 7.96 9.18
CA MET A 75 -18.21 7.52 10.04
C MET A 75 -18.37 8.40 11.29
N ARG A 76 -17.27 8.92 11.85
CA ARG A 76 -17.31 9.83 12.99
C ARG A 76 -18.05 11.12 12.64
N ILE A 77 -17.79 11.67 11.45
CA ILE A 77 -18.48 12.84 10.92
C ILE A 77 -19.97 12.52 10.69
N TYR A 78 -20.27 11.43 9.97
CA TYR A 78 -21.66 11.03 9.70
C TYR A 78 -22.51 10.85 10.96
N ARG A 79 -21.94 10.30 12.04
CA ARG A 79 -22.64 10.15 13.34
C ARG A 79 -22.85 11.46 14.12
N LYS A 80 -22.10 12.51 13.82
CA LYS A 80 -22.28 13.83 14.46
C LYS A 80 -23.35 14.67 13.79
N ASP A 81 -23.58 14.45 12.49
CA ASP A 81 -24.51 15.21 11.67
C ASP A 81 -25.87 14.50 11.47
N GLY A 82 -26.04 13.29 12.02
CA GLY A 82 -27.25 12.46 11.93
C GLY A 82 -27.99 12.28 13.25
#